data_AF-A0A529HK12-F1
#
_entry.id   AF-A0A529HK12-F1
#
_cell.length_a   1.000
_cell.length_b   1.000
_cell.length_c   1.000
_cell.angle_alpha   90.00
_cell.angle_beta   90.00
_cell.angle_gamma   90.00
#
_symmetry.space_group_name_H-M   'P 1'
#
loop_
_entity.id
_entity.type
_entity.pdbx_description
1 polymer ?
#
loop_
_entity_poly.entity_id
_entity_poly.type
_entity_poly.pdbx_seq_one_letter_code
_entity_poly.pdbx_strand_id
1 'polypeptide(L)'
;VYNAVILPADYAGDFEKNFNATGPFKLESFRPKQGASFVRNPDYWGDKALPDRVEIKFFDDEQAQVVALQAGQLDVIPSTTRLELAIEGNANFRLLSVQASSHDAVHLRTDQAPFTDKRVRRALALTLDREAIVKGLLKGRAIAGNDTPFAPIFPSADPSVPQRKQDIAEAKRLLAEAGVPNGFEVTLTTERAYDIPD
;
A
#
# COMPACT_ATOMS: atom_id res chain seq x y z
N VAL A 1 5.50 8.09 5.40
CA VAL A 1 5.93 9.49 5.53
C VAL A 1 4.69 10.33 5.68
N TYR A 2 4.50 11.03 6.81
CA TYR A 2 3.49 12.07 6.87
C TYR A 2 4.03 13.25 6.05
N ASN A 3 3.50 13.44 4.85
CA ASN A 3 3.84 14.61 4.05
C ASN A 3 3.10 15.80 4.69
N ALA A 4 3.81 16.62 5.46
CA ALA A 4 3.27 17.89 5.90
C ALA A 4 3.26 18.85 4.70
N VAL A 5 2.07 19.26 4.28
CA VAL A 5 1.93 20.32 3.28
C VAL A 5 2.17 21.66 3.97
N ILE A 6 3.08 22.47 3.44
CA ILE A 6 3.26 23.86 3.90
C ILE A 6 2.19 24.71 3.25
N LEU A 7 1.32 25.29 4.08
CA LEU A 7 0.25 26.18 3.64
C LEU A 7 0.59 27.64 4.01
N PRO A 8 0.01 28.62 3.29
CA PRO A 8 0.12 30.03 3.67
C PRO A 8 -0.35 30.26 5.11
N ALA A 9 0.26 31.22 5.80
CA ALA A 9 -0.08 31.53 7.20
C ALA A 9 -1.53 32.01 7.37
N ASP A 10 -2.11 32.57 6.31
CA ASP A 10 -3.48 33.06 6.21
C ASP A 10 -4.44 32.04 5.54
N TYR A 11 -4.04 30.76 5.47
CA TYR A 11 -4.85 29.71 4.86
C TYR A 11 -6.26 29.61 5.47
N ALA A 12 -7.27 29.70 4.61
CA ALA A 12 -8.67 29.84 5.00
C ALA A 12 -9.42 28.50 5.23
N GLY A 13 -8.74 27.34 5.16
CA GLY A 13 -9.38 26.05 5.37
C GLY A 13 -10.02 25.41 4.12
N ASP A 14 -9.70 25.90 2.92
CA ASP A 14 -10.33 25.49 1.65
C ASP A 14 -9.37 24.83 0.64
N PHE A 15 -8.40 24.05 1.14
CA PHE A 15 -7.32 23.45 0.33
C PHE A 15 -7.86 22.63 -0.84
N GLU A 16 -8.94 21.88 -0.64
CA GLU A 16 -9.56 21.05 -1.70
C GLU A 16 -10.16 21.87 -2.86
N LYS A 17 -10.32 23.19 -2.71
CA LYS A 17 -10.79 24.06 -3.80
C LYS A 17 -9.64 24.57 -4.65
N ASN A 18 -8.52 24.90 -4.02
CA ASN A 18 -7.49 25.74 -4.62
C ASN A 18 -6.12 25.05 -4.69
N PHE A 19 -5.89 24.03 -3.85
CA PHE A 19 -4.64 23.28 -3.70
C PHE A 19 -3.41 24.20 -3.59
N ASN A 20 -3.56 25.29 -2.82
CA ASN A 20 -2.52 26.31 -2.71
C ASN A 20 -1.32 25.76 -1.93
N ALA A 21 -0.27 25.41 -2.66
CA ALA A 21 0.96 24.81 -2.15
C ALA A 21 2.17 25.38 -2.90
N THR A 22 3.38 25.06 -2.42
CA THR A 22 4.65 25.59 -2.95
C THR A 22 5.31 24.69 -4.00
N GLY A 23 4.56 23.73 -4.55
CA GLY A 23 5.08 22.70 -5.46
C GLY A 23 5.34 23.18 -6.90
N PRO A 24 5.93 22.30 -7.74
CA PRO A 24 6.26 22.61 -9.14
C PRO A 24 5.05 22.68 -10.08
N PHE A 25 3.86 22.32 -9.60
CA PHE A 25 2.61 22.38 -10.36
C PHE A 25 1.51 23.04 -9.53
N LYS A 26 0.65 23.81 -10.19
CA LYS A 26 -0.54 24.46 -9.63
C LYS A 26 -1.78 23.78 -10.17
N LEU A 27 -2.81 23.62 -9.34
CA LEU A 27 -4.10 23.10 -9.80
C LEU A 27 -4.69 24.05 -10.85
N GLU A 28 -5.07 23.52 -12.00
CA GLU A 28 -5.85 24.23 -13.00
C GLU A 28 -7.34 23.87 -12.89
N SER A 29 -7.65 22.58 -12.74
CA SER A 29 -9.02 22.15 -12.52
C SER A 29 -9.09 20.84 -11.73
N PHE A 30 -10.11 20.72 -10.88
CA PHE A 30 -10.44 19.48 -10.19
C PHE A 30 -11.89 19.13 -10.47
N ARG A 31 -12.13 17.90 -10.91
CA ARG A 31 -13.46 17.36 -11.17
C ARG A 31 -13.63 16.12 -10.29
N PRO A 32 -14.42 16.21 -9.21
CA PRO A 32 -14.64 15.08 -8.31
C PRO A 32 -15.01 13.81 -9.09
N LYS A 33 -14.41 12.68 -8.70
CA LYS A 33 -14.55 11.36 -9.33
C LYS A 33 -14.04 11.22 -10.78
N GLN A 34 -13.63 12.31 -11.43
CA GLN A 34 -13.08 12.27 -12.79
C GLN A 34 -11.56 12.42 -12.79
N GLY A 35 -11.04 13.38 -12.02
CA GLY A 35 -9.61 13.66 -11.99
C GLY A 35 -9.27 15.11 -11.69
N ALA A 36 -8.01 15.45 -11.93
CA ALA A 36 -7.50 16.80 -11.79
C ALA A 36 -6.44 17.11 -12.85
N SER A 37 -6.40 18.36 -13.27
CA SER A 37 -5.39 18.90 -14.17
C SER A 37 -4.54 19.92 -13.44
N PHE A 38 -3.23 19.83 -13.61
CA PHE A 38 -2.27 20.75 -13.04
C PHE A 38 -1.39 21.35 -14.13
N VAL A 39 -1.11 22.65 -14.01
CA VAL A 39 -0.17 23.36 -14.88
C VAL A 39 1.13 23.65 -14.15
N ARG A 40 2.24 23.69 -14.88
CA ARG A 40 3.54 24.05 -14.33
C ARG A 40 3.47 25.38 -13.54
N ASN A 41 4.07 25.39 -12.36
CA ASN A 41 4.25 26.61 -11.58
C ASN A 41 5.47 27.40 -12.10
N PRO A 42 5.29 28.58 -12.75
CA PRO A 42 6.41 29.38 -13.24
C PRO A 42 7.24 29.99 -12.11
N ASP A 43 6.65 30.13 -10.91
CA ASP A 43 7.27 30.75 -9.73
C ASP A 43 7.83 29.69 -8.77
N TYR A 44 8.02 28.46 -9.24
CA TYR A 44 8.58 27.39 -8.40
C TYR A 44 10.02 27.72 -8.02
N TRP A 45 10.33 27.57 -6.74
CA TRP A 45 11.62 27.94 -6.16
C TRP A 45 12.78 26.98 -6.52
N GLY A 46 12.45 25.77 -6.96
CA GLY A 46 13.42 24.75 -7.35
C GLY A 46 13.60 24.66 -8.86
N ASP A 47 14.11 23.52 -9.32
CA ASP A 47 14.28 23.29 -10.76
C ASP A 47 12.95 23.29 -11.48
N LYS A 48 12.93 23.94 -12.65
CA LYS A 48 11.78 23.91 -13.55
C LYS A 48 11.44 22.47 -13.87
N ALA A 49 10.19 22.06 -13.60
CA ALA A 49 9.71 20.74 -13.99
C ALA A 49 9.93 20.50 -15.51
N LEU A 50 9.81 19.27 -15.99
CA LEU A 50 9.91 19.00 -17.43
C LEU A 50 8.58 19.15 -18.19
N PRO A 51 7.45 18.58 -17.74
CA PRO A 51 6.19 18.71 -18.47
C PRO A 51 5.48 20.02 -18.15
N ASP A 52 4.80 20.62 -19.14
CA ASP A 52 4.02 21.84 -18.94
C ASP A 52 2.73 21.60 -18.12
N ARG A 53 2.28 20.34 -18.07
CA ARG A 53 0.99 19.92 -17.51
C ARG A 53 1.07 18.49 -16.98
N VAL A 54 0.29 18.21 -15.95
CA VAL A 54 0.07 16.86 -15.40
C VAL A 54 -1.44 16.63 -15.34
N GLU A 55 -1.89 15.53 -15.94
CA GLU A 55 -3.29 15.10 -15.92
C GLU A 55 -3.41 13.86 -15.05
N ILE A 56 -4.20 13.97 -13.98
CA ILE A 56 -4.56 12.84 -13.12
C ILE A 56 -5.96 12.40 -13.49
N LYS A 57 -6.11 11.17 -13.97
CA LYS A 57 -7.42 10.54 -14.26
C LYS A 57 -7.74 9.53 -13.18
N PHE A 58 -8.98 9.53 -12.70
CA PHE A 58 -9.47 8.55 -11.74
C PHE A 58 -10.15 7.39 -12.46
N PHE A 59 -9.90 6.19 -11.97
CA PHE A 59 -10.46 4.94 -12.44
C PHE A 59 -11.01 4.16 -11.25
N ASP A 60 -12.13 3.45 -11.46
CA ASP A 60 -12.76 2.64 -10.41
C ASP A 60 -12.03 1.31 -10.17
N ASP A 61 -11.26 0.84 -11.16
CA ASP A 61 -10.44 -0.39 -11.06
C ASP A 61 -9.10 -0.25 -11.81
N GLU A 62 -8.12 -1.05 -11.42
CA GLU A 62 -6.76 -1.02 -11.99
C GLU A 62 -6.68 -1.69 -13.38
N GLN A 63 -7.59 -2.59 -13.72
CA GLN A 63 -7.63 -3.22 -15.04
C GLN A 63 -7.94 -2.18 -16.13
N ALA A 64 -8.85 -1.26 -15.87
CA ALA A 64 -9.15 -0.12 -16.74
C ALA A 64 -7.93 0.80 -16.93
N GLN A 65 -7.11 0.99 -15.88
CA GLN A 65 -5.86 1.75 -15.99
C GLN A 65 -4.86 1.08 -16.92
N VAL A 66 -4.68 -0.24 -16.80
CA VAL A 66 -3.78 -1.02 -17.68
C VAL A 66 -4.23 -0.93 -19.15
N VAL A 67 -5.54 -1.06 -19.42
CA VAL A 67 -6.08 -0.94 -20.78
C VAL A 67 -5.88 0.47 -21.34
N ALA A 68 -6.11 1.51 -20.53
CA ALA A 68 -5.89 2.90 -20.93
C ALA A 68 -4.40 3.20 -21.20
N LEU A 69 -3.49 2.64 -20.41
CA LEU A 69 -2.04 2.71 -20.65
C LEU A 69 -1.66 2.02 -21.96
N GLN A 70 -2.17 0.80 -22.21
CA GLN A 70 -1.95 0.07 -23.46
C GLN A 70 -2.46 0.82 -24.70
N ALA A 71 -3.56 1.56 -24.55
CA ALA A 71 -4.14 2.41 -25.60
C ALA A 71 -3.41 3.76 -25.77
N GLY A 72 -2.37 4.06 -24.98
CA GLY A 72 -1.64 5.32 -25.03
C GLY A 72 -2.40 6.52 -24.46
N GLN A 73 -3.43 6.28 -23.63
CA GLN A 73 -4.22 7.32 -22.98
C GLN A 73 -3.65 7.79 -21.64
N LEU A 74 -2.71 7.02 -21.09
CA LEU A 74 -1.96 7.28 -19.86
C LEU A 74 -0.47 7.07 -20.15
N ASP A 75 0.38 7.88 -19.52
CA ASP A 75 1.84 7.73 -19.61
C ASP A 75 2.40 6.90 -18.46
N VAL A 76 1.75 6.95 -17.29
CA VAL A 76 2.16 6.30 -16.05
C VAL A 76 0.92 5.87 -15.27
N ILE A 77 0.98 4.68 -14.68
CA ILE A 77 -0.01 4.20 -13.70
C ILE A 77 0.72 3.77 -12.42
N PRO A 78 0.15 3.99 -11.23
CA PRO A 78 0.61 3.29 -10.05
C PRO A 78 0.33 1.79 -10.24
N SER A 79 1.24 0.95 -9.74
CA SER A 79 1.02 -0.48 -9.65
C SER A 79 0.74 -0.81 -8.19
N THR A 80 -0.45 -1.33 -7.93
CA THR A 80 -0.86 -1.77 -6.60
C THR A 80 -1.12 -3.26 -6.60
N THR A 81 -1.89 -3.79 -7.56
CA THR A 81 -2.39 -5.18 -7.58
C THR A 81 -1.55 -6.19 -8.33
N ARG A 82 -0.36 -5.79 -8.76
CA ARG A 82 0.49 -6.61 -9.63
C ARG A 82 -0.12 -6.85 -11.03
N LEU A 83 -1.21 -6.17 -11.40
CA LEU A 83 -1.80 -6.25 -12.75
C LEU A 83 -0.86 -5.73 -13.85
N GLU A 84 0.12 -4.91 -13.51
CA GLU A 84 1.19 -4.51 -14.42
C GLU A 84 2.03 -5.69 -14.92
N LEU A 85 1.99 -6.85 -14.25
CA LEU A 85 2.57 -8.10 -14.76
C LEU A 85 2.01 -8.47 -16.14
N ALA A 86 0.76 -8.11 -16.44
CA ALA A 86 0.16 -8.37 -17.75
C ALA A 86 0.86 -7.63 -18.90
N ILE A 87 1.60 -6.57 -18.59
CA ILE A 87 2.38 -5.79 -19.56
C ILE A 87 3.90 -5.92 -19.36
N GLU A 88 4.34 -6.80 -18.46
CA GLU A 88 5.76 -7.09 -18.30
C GLU A 88 6.36 -7.69 -19.57
N GLY A 89 7.52 -7.18 -19.99
CA GLY A 89 8.20 -7.62 -21.22
C GLY A 89 7.69 -6.98 -22.51
N ASN A 90 6.62 -6.16 -22.46
CA ASN A 90 6.23 -5.34 -23.61
C ASN A 90 7.25 -4.22 -23.83
N ALA A 91 7.85 -4.15 -25.03
CA ALA A 91 8.90 -3.19 -25.35
C ALA A 91 8.47 -1.71 -25.29
N ASN A 92 7.17 -1.43 -25.32
CA ASN A 92 6.63 -0.07 -25.23
C ASN A 92 6.47 0.43 -23.79
N PHE A 93 6.56 -0.46 -22.80
CA PHE A 93 6.37 -0.13 -21.40
C PHE A 93 7.62 -0.48 -20.59
N ARG A 94 7.88 0.32 -19.56
CA ARG A 94 8.93 0.04 -18.59
C ARG A 94 8.31 -0.12 -17.22
N LEU A 95 8.49 -1.31 -16.65
CA LEU A 95 8.18 -1.53 -15.24
C LEU A 95 9.30 -0.94 -14.37
N LEU A 96 8.94 0.00 -13.49
CA LEU A 96 9.83 0.57 -12.49
C LEU A 96 9.50 -0.06 -11.13
N SER A 97 10.36 -0.96 -10.66
CA SER A 97 10.22 -1.60 -9.36
C SER A 97 11.26 -1.04 -8.39
N VAL A 98 10.80 -0.54 -7.25
CA VAL A 98 11.64 -0.05 -6.16
C VAL A 98 11.24 -0.75 -4.87
N GLN A 99 12.20 -0.99 -3.99
CA GLN A 99 11.90 -1.52 -2.67
C GLN A 99 11.19 -0.45 -1.83
N ALA A 100 9.94 -0.70 -1.50
CA ALA A 100 9.13 0.18 -0.67
C ALA A 100 9.22 -0.19 0.82
N SER A 101 8.89 0.77 1.69
CA SER A 101 8.69 0.54 3.12
C SER A 101 7.26 0.10 3.48
N SER A 102 6.38 -0.04 2.48
CA SER A 102 5.01 -0.51 2.68
C SER A 102 5.01 -1.98 3.12
N HIS A 103 4.01 -2.34 3.92
CA HIS A 103 3.84 -3.72 4.38
C HIS A 103 2.34 -4.02 4.50
N ASP A 104 1.98 -5.26 4.19
CA ASP A 104 0.63 -5.77 4.40
C ASP A 104 0.58 -6.45 5.77
N ALA A 105 -0.42 -6.07 6.58
CA ALA A 105 -0.56 -6.60 7.93
C ALA A 105 -2.01 -6.90 8.28
N VAL A 106 -2.20 -8.03 8.96
CA VAL A 106 -3.44 -8.35 9.66
C VAL A 106 -3.38 -7.73 11.05
N HIS A 107 -4.13 -6.66 11.24
CA HIS A 107 -4.20 -5.94 12.51
C HIS A 107 -5.19 -6.61 13.46
N LEU A 108 -4.77 -6.85 14.70
CA LEU A 108 -5.60 -7.47 15.74
C LEU A 108 -5.94 -6.45 16.83
N ARG A 109 -7.23 -6.33 17.18
CA ARG A 109 -7.72 -5.47 18.26
C ARG A 109 -7.30 -6.01 19.62
N THR A 110 -6.12 -5.63 20.10
CA THR A 110 -5.55 -6.16 21.36
C THR A 110 -6.31 -5.73 22.62
N ASP A 111 -7.30 -4.86 22.49
CA ASP A 111 -8.23 -4.40 23.51
C ASP A 111 -9.56 -5.20 23.51
N GLN A 112 -9.75 -6.12 22.58
CA GLN A 112 -10.95 -6.95 22.48
C GLN A 112 -10.59 -8.44 22.56
N ALA A 113 -11.39 -9.20 23.32
CA ALA A 113 -11.27 -10.65 23.33
C ALA A 113 -11.57 -11.21 21.93
N PRO A 114 -10.88 -12.29 21.48
CA PRO A 114 -9.87 -13.05 22.21
C PRO A 114 -8.43 -12.50 22.04
N PHE A 115 -8.24 -11.40 21.32
CA PHE A 115 -6.90 -10.87 21.00
C PHE A 115 -6.22 -10.14 22.15
N THR A 116 -6.89 -9.93 23.29
CA THR A 116 -6.24 -9.51 24.54
C THR A 116 -5.18 -10.51 24.99
N ASP A 117 -5.37 -11.81 24.74
CA ASP A 117 -4.37 -12.85 25.04
C ASP A 117 -3.29 -12.91 23.94
N LYS A 118 -2.03 -12.72 24.34
CA LYS A 118 -0.88 -12.77 23.43
C LYS A 118 -0.70 -14.14 22.77
N ARG A 119 -1.13 -15.22 23.41
CA ARG A 119 -1.04 -16.59 22.86
C ARG A 119 -1.96 -16.76 21.67
N VAL A 120 -3.14 -16.15 21.68
CA VAL A 120 -4.06 -16.12 20.53
C VAL A 120 -3.41 -15.38 19.36
N ARG A 121 -2.87 -14.18 19.60
CA ARG A 121 -2.16 -13.42 18.54
C ARG A 121 -0.97 -14.19 17.98
N ARG A 122 -0.22 -14.88 18.85
CA ARG A 122 0.91 -15.71 18.46
C ARG A 122 0.49 -16.92 17.63
N ALA A 123 -0.61 -17.57 17.99
CA ALA A 123 -1.17 -18.67 17.23
C ALA A 123 -1.55 -18.22 15.82
N LEU A 124 -2.22 -17.07 15.67
CA LEU A 124 -2.55 -16.51 14.35
C LEU A 124 -1.31 -16.21 13.51
N ALA A 125 -0.25 -15.64 14.11
CA ALA A 125 0.99 -15.38 13.37
C ALA A 125 1.66 -16.67 12.84
N LEU A 126 1.45 -17.81 13.51
CA LEU A 126 1.97 -19.14 13.15
C LEU A 126 1.11 -19.87 12.11
N THR A 127 -0.10 -19.40 11.80
CA THR A 127 -0.90 -19.99 10.70
C THR A 127 -0.49 -19.48 9.33
N LEU A 128 0.25 -18.37 9.27
CA LEU A 128 0.65 -17.73 8.01
C LEU A 128 1.85 -18.45 7.38
N ASP A 129 1.65 -18.99 6.18
CA ASP A 129 2.73 -19.39 5.27
C ASP A 129 3.19 -18.18 4.45
N ARG A 130 4.14 -17.44 5.02
CA ARG A 130 4.67 -16.20 4.42
C ARG A 130 5.39 -16.46 3.09
N GLU A 131 6.05 -17.61 2.94
CA GLU A 131 6.75 -17.96 1.71
C GLU A 131 5.76 -18.29 0.59
N ALA A 132 4.70 -19.05 0.89
CA ALA A 132 3.64 -19.32 -0.06
C ALA A 132 2.88 -18.06 -0.47
N ILE A 133 2.62 -17.13 0.47
CA ILE A 133 2.01 -15.83 0.17
C ILE A 133 2.91 -15.04 -0.79
N VAL A 134 4.20 -14.88 -0.46
CA VAL A 134 5.15 -14.15 -1.31
C VAL A 134 5.24 -14.76 -2.71
N LYS A 135 5.34 -16.09 -2.81
CA LYS A 135 5.51 -16.78 -4.09
C LYS A 135 4.21 -16.81 -4.92
N GLY A 136 3.10 -17.17 -4.30
CA GLY A 136 1.82 -17.43 -4.97
C GLY A 136 1.05 -16.16 -5.29
N LEU A 137 0.79 -15.36 -4.26
CA LEU A 137 0.00 -14.13 -4.35
C LEU A 137 0.85 -12.98 -4.89
N LEU A 138 2.02 -12.73 -4.27
CA LEU A 138 2.85 -11.56 -4.59
C LEU A 138 3.88 -11.81 -5.71
N LYS A 139 3.82 -13.00 -6.35
CA LYS A 139 4.69 -13.41 -7.48
C LYS A 139 6.19 -13.20 -7.25
N GLY A 140 6.65 -13.33 -6.01
CA GLY A 140 8.05 -13.14 -5.63
C GLY A 140 8.52 -11.68 -5.54
N ARG A 141 7.62 -10.70 -5.70
CA ARG A 141 7.92 -9.26 -5.66
C ARG A 141 7.73 -8.64 -4.27
N ALA A 142 7.85 -9.45 -3.24
CA ALA A 142 7.77 -9.03 -1.86
C ALA A 142 8.77 -9.82 -1.03
N ILE A 143 9.06 -9.30 0.16
CA ILE A 143 9.86 -9.97 1.17
C ILE A 143 8.95 -10.43 2.30
N ALA A 144 9.26 -11.58 2.89
CA ALA A 144 8.50 -12.08 4.03
C ALA A 144 8.62 -11.10 5.21
N GLY A 145 7.49 -10.54 5.66
CA GLY A 145 7.44 -9.70 6.86
C GLY A 145 7.72 -10.49 8.13
N ASN A 146 8.18 -9.81 9.19
CA ASN A 146 8.55 -10.44 10.47
C ASN A 146 7.79 -9.81 11.65
N ASP A 147 6.48 -9.55 11.46
CA ASP A 147 5.58 -8.97 12.45
C ASP A 147 6.08 -7.63 13.04
N THR A 148 6.75 -6.82 12.22
CA THR A 148 7.33 -5.52 12.57
C THR A 148 7.01 -4.49 11.48
N PRO A 149 6.72 -3.23 11.82
CA PRO A 149 6.52 -2.17 10.83
C PRO A 149 7.84 -1.67 10.21
N PHE A 150 8.99 -2.09 10.75
CA PHE A 150 10.30 -1.69 10.24
C PHE A 150 10.74 -2.62 9.11
N ALA A 151 10.62 -2.14 7.87
CA ALA A 151 11.20 -2.81 6.71
C ALA A 151 12.74 -2.87 6.81
N PRO A 152 13.39 -3.90 6.25
CA PRO A 152 14.86 -4.07 6.31
C PRO A 152 15.68 -2.93 5.69
N ILE A 153 15.06 -2.06 4.88
CA ILE A 153 15.68 -0.85 4.34
C ILE A 153 15.96 0.21 5.42
N PHE A 154 15.33 0.12 6.58
CA PHE A 154 15.57 1.03 7.68
C PHE A 154 16.71 0.50 8.57
N PRO A 155 17.66 1.37 8.96
CA PRO A 155 18.71 1.02 9.93
C PRO A 155 18.17 0.53 11.29
N SER A 156 16.93 0.89 11.63
CA SER A 156 16.24 0.48 12.85
C SER A 156 15.61 -0.91 12.79
N ALA A 157 15.66 -1.58 11.64
CA ALA A 157 15.20 -2.97 11.54
C ALA A 157 16.17 -3.88 12.33
N ASP A 158 15.64 -4.62 13.30
CA ASP A 158 16.42 -5.56 14.11
C ASP A 158 16.59 -6.89 13.35
N PRO A 159 17.81 -7.23 12.89
CA PRO A 159 18.05 -8.45 12.14
C PRO A 159 18.18 -9.69 13.06
N SER A 160 18.23 -9.51 14.38
CA SER A 160 18.42 -10.60 15.34
C SER A 160 17.16 -11.43 15.56
N VAL A 161 15.98 -10.89 15.20
CA VAL A 161 14.71 -11.59 15.34
C VAL A 161 14.56 -12.60 14.20
N PRO A 162 14.58 -13.92 14.47
CA PRO A 162 14.45 -14.92 13.42
C PRO A 162 13.05 -14.88 12.80
N GLN A 163 12.99 -15.15 11.49
CA GLN A 163 11.72 -15.22 10.76
C GLN A 163 10.82 -16.32 11.33
N ARG A 164 9.54 -15.99 11.48
CA ARG A 164 8.48 -16.92 11.88
C ARG A 164 8.12 -17.85 10.73
N LYS A 165 8.20 -19.16 10.99
CA LYS A 165 7.68 -20.18 10.08
C LYS A 165 6.27 -20.61 10.47
N GLN A 166 5.51 -21.10 9.51
CA GLN A 166 4.20 -21.68 9.78
C GLN A 166 4.36 -22.90 10.69
N ASP A 167 3.55 -22.97 11.74
CA ASP A 167 3.48 -24.11 12.66
C ASP A 167 2.05 -24.25 13.20
N ILE A 168 1.26 -25.09 12.51
CA ILE A 168 -0.15 -25.30 12.83
C ILE A 168 -0.32 -26.09 14.14
N ALA A 169 0.63 -26.96 14.48
CA ALA A 169 0.56 -27.76 15.71
C ALA A 169 0.76 -26.85 16.94
N GLU A 170 1.78 -25.98 16.90
CA GLU A 170 2.03 -25.01 17.95
C GLU A 170 0.90 -23.97 18.04
N ALA A 171 0.35 -23.52 16.91
CA ALA A 171 -0.80 -22.62 16.91
C ALA A 171 -2.00 -23.23 17.66
N LYS A 172 -2.34 -24.50 17.37
CA LYS A 172 -3.42 -25.23 18.08
C LYS A 172 -3.14 -25.38 19.57
N ARG A 173 -1.90 -25.71 19.95
CA ARG A 173 -1.50 -25.80 21.37
C ARG A 173 -1.71 -24.46 22.09
N LEU A 174 -1.26 -23.37 21.49
CA LEU A 174 -1.40 -22.03 22.06
C LEU A 174 -2.87 -21.59 22.20
N LEU A 175 -3.74 -21.95 21.24
CA LEU A 175 -5.17 -21.69 21.33
C LEU A 175 -5.84 -22.50 22.46
N ALA A 176 -5.47 -23.77 22.63
CA ALA A 176 -5.97 -24.58 23.74
C ALA A 176 -5.54 -24.01 25.10
N GLU A 177 -4.28 -23.60 25.24
CA GLU A 177 -3.76 -22.96 26.45
C GLU A 177 -4.41 -21.61 26.74
N ALA A 178 -4.85 -20.91 25.69
CA ALA A 178 -5.60 -19.66 25.80
C ALA A 178 -7.10 -19.87 26.12
N GLY A 179 -7.56 -21.12 26.29
CA GLY A 179 -8.96 -21.43 26.61
C GLY A 179 -9.90 -21.45 25.41
N VAL A 180 -9.37 -21.45 24.18
CA VAL A 180 -10.13 -21.54 22.92
C VAL A 180 -9.67 -22.75 22.08
N PRO A 181 -9.72 -23.98 22.63
CA PRO A 181 -9.16 -25.19 21.98
C PRO A 181 -9.81 -25.53 20.64
N ASN A 182 -11.07 -25.11 20.45
CA ASN A 182 -11.83 -25.35 19.22
C ASN A 182 -11.84 -24.13 18.29
N GLY A 183 -11.02 -23.10 18.58
CA GLY A 183 -11.01 -21.84 17.85
C GLY A 183 -12.14 -20.90 18.25
N PHE A 184 -12.37 -19.91 17.40
CA PHE A 184 -13.38 -18.86 17.56
C PHE A 184 -13.69 -18.26 16.19
N GLU A 185 -14.85 -17.61 16.08
CA GLU A 185 -15.22 -16.83 14.91
C GLU A 185 -14.84 -15.36 15.11
N VAL A 186 -14.40 -14.70 14.04
CA VAL A 186 -14.11 -13.28 14.03
C VAL A 186 -14.34 -12.72 12.63
N THR A 187 -14.83 -11.49 12.57
CA THR A 187 -14.92 -10.75 11.30
C THR A 187 -13.54 -10.19 10.94
N LEU A 188 -13.01 -10.63 9.81
CA LEU A 188 -11.88 -9.95 9.17
C LEU A 188 -12.43 -8.83 8.28
N THR A 189 -12.34 -7.59 8.77
CA THR A 189 -12.66 -6.43 7.96
C THR A 189 -11.48 -6.14 7.04
N THR A 190 -11.73 -6.22 5.75
CA THR A 190 -10.79 -5.78 4.73
C THR A 190 -11.32 -4.55 4.04
N GLU A 191 -10.43 -3.70 3.53
CA GLU A 191 -10.82 -2.75 2.52
C GLU A 191 -11.03 -3.49 1.19
N ARG A 192 -12.03 -3.08 0.41
CA ARG A 192 -12.03 -3.35 -1.03
C ARG A 192 -11.06 -2.36 -1.67
N ALA A 193 -9.79 -2.53 -1.38
CA ALA A 193 -8.74 -1.80 -2.03
C ALA A 193 -7.76 -2.81 -2.62
N TYR A 194 -7.41 -2.54 -3.87
CA TYR A 194 -6.30 -3.09 -4.61
C TYR A 194 -6.11 -4.63 -4.47
N ASP A 195 -5.46 -5.17 -3.44
CA ASP A 195 -4.79 -6.49 -3.50
C ASP A 195 -5.62 -7.76 -3.16
N ILE A 196 -6.94 -7.69 -3.01
CA ILE A 196 -7.75 -8.86 -2.59
C ILE A 196 -8.54 -9.43 -3.78
N PRO A 197 -8.20 -10.64 -4.27
CA PRO A 197 -9.02 -11.34 -5.26
C PRO A 197 -10.39 -11.70 -4.66
N ASP A 198 -11.44 -11.60 -5.48
CA ASP A 198 -12.78 -12.12 -5.14
C ASP A 198 -12.77 -13.63 -4.81
#